data_AF-A0A0U2VWK0-F1
#
_entry.id   AF-A0A0U2VWK0-F1
#
_cell.length_a   1.000
_cell.length_b   1.000
_cell.length_c   1.000
_cell.angle_alpha   90.00
_cell.angle_beta   90.00
_cell.angle_gamma   90.00
#
_symmetry.space_group_name_H-M   'P 1'
#
loop_
_entity.id
_entity.type
_entity.pdbx_description
1 polymer ?
#
loop_
_entity_poly.entity_id
_entity_poly.type
_entity_poly.pdbx_seq_one_letter_code
_entity_poly.pdbx_strand_id
1 'polypeptide(L)'
;MENQPKRRGRLRSWWLRLLRLPRALFRAAELRKRAYAPKPPADAGSAPRLHPAAVAELKGAWKKLAKSASSASLASKTKGVDMEAASPPGTPAAPISPDIPRPSALFLPFAAGGRNAVSPAIAVSGGAAGLAIVNRIRAETAHLGRNNVTRTAAYRDVFLRRRELHWALLAHMVSRNGGWNMTDLQGEWFPRLLGMEKRKATFRFLERSNALIFHDAYPQLRLYEASLHAGRSLFRLLPAFGVSAFMRPVWERFWRDRDPVPLTVALIVNEQHYIEERVVRNPYFRQHVLGTLFFGMQSLLHLNQIVFPYGRDGERLQLAGLVLDNFSSLHERIELGKGLYAILFGVPEVAEGAVRFARSIRHTGSRADYAPELFASARREAPSAVYKQRLAGDGLLQPGAERLYSPPLAAAWPDIPVEPPEPGDWFGRYSDPADYFRELSLPARFRMTEEHAFGLAKIEFAVLAAQKLGASPKPDEMSAGSDGEER
;
A
#
# COMPACT_ATOMS: atom_id res chain seq x y z
N MET A 1 63.37 -3.02 15.25
CA MET A 1 62.11 -3.71 15.62
C MET A 1 61.30 -2.75 16.48
N GLU A 2 60.41 -1.99 15.86
CA GLU A 2 59.67 -0.90 16.50
C GLU A 2 58.19 -1.28 16.61
N ASN A 3 57.68 -1.27 17.84
CA ASN A 3 56.38 -1.79 18.22
C ASN A 3 55.33 -0.66 18.18
N GLN A 4 54.32 -0.78 17.32
CA GLN A 4 53.11 0.06 17.37
C GLN A 4 52.02 -0.55 18.26
N PRO A 5 51.41 0.24 19.16
CA PRO A 5 50.03 -0.02 19.56
C PRO A 5 49.17 1.25 19.43
N LYS A 6 48.61 1.54 18.24
CA LYS A 6 47.60 2.60 18.05
C LYS A 6 46.50 2.21 17.06
N ARG A 7 45.74 1.15 17.31
CA ARG A 7 44.48 0.87 16.58
C ARG A 7 43.25 0.50 17.43
N ARG A 8 43.40 0.12 18.71
CA ARG A 8 42.25 -0.28 19.55
C ARG A 8 41.51 0.88 20.26
N GLY A 9 42.10 2.08 20.34
CA GLY A 9 41.48 3.24 21.00
C GLY A 9 40.44 4.02 20.18
N ARG A 10 40.49 3.97 18.84
CA ARG A 10 39.54 4.72 17.98
C ARG A 10 38.18 4.04 17.86
N LEU A 11 38.12 2.71 17.78
CA LEU A 11 36.85 1.97 17.68
C LEU A 11 35.99 2.07 18.95
N ARG A 12 36.60 2.11 20.14
CA ARG A 12 35.85 2.29 21.41
C ARG A 12 35.33 3.73 21.59
N SER A 13 36.05 4.75 21.13
CA SER A 13 35.55 6.14 21.18
C SER A 13 34.44 6.42 20.17
N TRP A 14 34.39 5.65 19.06
CA TRP A 14 33.31 5.67 18.07
C TRP A 14 31.97 5.22 18.65
N TRP A 15 31.94 4.09 19.38
CA TRP A 15 30.71 3.62 20.05
C TRP A 15 30.27 4.57 21.18
N LEU A 16 31.21 5.12 21.95
CA LEU A 16 30.91 6.05 23.05
C LEU A 16 30.41 7.43 22.57
N ARG A 17 30.77 7.87 21.36
CA ARG A 17 30.20 9.09 20.73
C ARG A 17 28.79 8.88 20.17
N LEU A 18 28.42 7.64 19.83
CA LEU A 18 27.07 7.24 19.40
C LEU A 18 26.10 7.01 20.57
N LEU A 19 26.61 6.80 21.78
CA LEU A 19 25.83 6.39 22.96
C LEU A 19 25.02 7.50 23.65
N ARG A 20 25.10 8.76 23.20
CA ARG A 20 24.15 9.80 23.64
C ARG A 20 23.00 9.87 22.64
N LEU A 21 21.98 9.06 22.86
CA LEU A 21 20.66 9.28 22.25
C LEU A 21 20.26 10.75 22.49
N PRO A 22 19.78 11.49 21.48
CA PRO A 22 19.31 12.84 21.70
C PRO A 22 18.25 12.83 22.81
N ARG A 23 18.25 13.84 23.67
CA ARG A 23 17.28 13.97 24.77
C ARG A 23 15.83 13.77 24.29
N ALA A 24 15.51 14.24 23.08
CA ALA A 24 14.20 14.03 22.48
C ALA A 24 13.88 12.56 22.19
N LEU A 25 14.81 11.78 21.63
CA LEU A 25 14.60 10.37 21.33
C LEU A 25 14.44 9.54 22.61
N PHE A 26 15.20 9.86 23.66
CA PHE A 26 15.05 9.22 24.98
C PHE A 26 13.69 9.55 25.60
N ARG A 27 13.29 10.83 25.61
CA ARG A 27 11.99 11.26 26.13
C ARG A 27 10.83 10.65 25.33
N ALA A 28 10.95 10.52 24.01
CA ALA A 28 9.96 9.85 23.17
C ALA A 28 9.86 8.35 23.48
N ALA A 29 11.00 7.68 23.70
CA ALA A 29 11.02 6.29 24.15
C ALA A 29 10.37 6.13 25.53
N GLU A 30 10.58 7.08 26.45
CA GLU A 30 9.97 7.08 27.78
C GLU A 30 8.45 7.29 27.71
N LEU A 31 7.97 8.25 26.92
CA LEU A 31 6.54 8.48 26.71
C LEU A 31 5.86 7.26 26.07
N ARG A 32 6.48 6.66 25.04
CA ARG A 32 6.04 5.40 24.47
C ARG A 32 5.93 4.31 25.54
N LYS A 33 6.94 4.17 26.41
CA LYS A 33 6.94 3.18 27.51
C LYS A 33 5.84 3.46 28.55
N ARG A 34 5.55 4.72 28.86
CA ARG A 34 4.48 5.11 29.79
C ARG A 34 3.08 4.86 29.21
N ALA A 35 2.89 5.14 27.92
CA ALA A 35 1.68 4.78 27.18
C ALA A 35 1.50 3.26 27.02
N TYR A 36 2.57 2.49 27.24
CA TYR A 36 2.62 1.03 27.15
C TYR A 36 1.96 0.28 28.33
N ALA A 37 1.37 0.99 29.30
CA ALA A 37 0.61 0.37 30.38
C ALA A 37 -0.65 -0.30 29.79
N PRO A 38 -0.84 -1.63 29.97
CA PRO A 38 -2.01 -2.32 29.42
C PRO A 38 -3.24 -1.85 30.16
N LYS A 39 -4.03 -0.98 29.52
CA LYS A 39 -5.42 -0.77 29.92
C LYS A 39 -6.27 -1.10 28.70
N PRO A 40 -6.88 -2.30 28.61
CA PRO A 40 -8.01 -2.46 27.71
C PRO A 40 -9.04 -1.40 28.14
N PRO A 41 -9.60 -0.59 27.23
CA PRO A 41 -10.79 0.16 27.57
C PRO A 41 -11.84 -0.85 28.03
N ALA A 42 -12.41 -0.64 29.22
CA ALA A 42 -13.49 -1.48 29.75
C ALA A 42 -14.74 -1.50 28.82
N ASP A 43 -14.78 -0.58 27.85
CA ASP A 43 -15.79 -0.43 26.79
C ASP A 43 -15.21 -0.53 25.35
N ALA A 44 -14.04 -1.16 25.18
CA ALA A 44 -13.49 -1.36 23.83
C ALA A 44 -14.41 -2.31 23.08
N GLY A 45 -15.11 -1.81 22.06
CA GLY A 45 -16.11 -2.59 21.33
C GLY A 45 -15.60 -3.94 20.79
N SER A 46 -16.53 -4.77 20.30
CA SER A 46 -16.20 -6.10 19.81
C SER A 46 -15.74 -6.07 18.35
N ALA A 47 -14.74 -6.90 18.01
CA ALA A 47 -14.38 -7.12 16.61
C ALA A 47 -15.61 -7.57 15.77
N PRO A 48 -15.69 -7.18 14.49
CA PRO A 48 -16.73 -7.65 13.58
C PRO A 48 -16.74 -9.19 13.49
N ARG A 49 -17.93 -9.80 13.54
CA ARG A 49 -18.06 -11.26 13.61
C ARG A 49 -18.15 -11.87 12.22
N LEU A 50 -17.30 -12.87 11.94
CA LEU A 50 -17.45 -13.76 10.79
C LEU A 50 -18.37 -14.92 11.19
N HIS A 51 -19.59 -14.93 10.66
CA HIS A 51 -20.54 -16.01 10.97
C HIS A 51 -20.07 -17.36 10.39
N PRO A 52 -20.01 -18.45 11.18
CA PRO A 52 -19.53 -19.75 10.70
C PRO A 52 -20.30 -20.28 9.48
N ALA A 53 -21.62 -20.05 9.42
CA ALA A 53 -22.46 -20.43 8.29
C ALA A 53 -22.04 -19.72 6.99
N ALA A 54 -21.73 -18.42 7.07
CA ALA A 54 -21.21 -17.64 5.94
C ALA A 54 -19.90 -18.23 5.41
N VAL A 55 -18.98 -18.53 6.32
CA VAL A 55 -17.68 -19.07 5.99
C VAL A 55 -17.80 -20.48 5.38
N ALA A 56 -18.69 -21.31 5.92
CA ALA A 56 -18.96 -22.65 5.39
C ALA A 56 -19.54 -22.60 3.97
N GLU A 57 -20.48 -21.69 3.70
CA GLU A 57 -21.05 -21.50 2.36
C GLU A 57 -19.96 -21.09 1.34
N LEU A 58 -19.15 -20.08 1.68
CA LEU A 58 -18.07 -19.59 0.81
C LEU A 58 -17.03 -20.69 0.56
N LYS A 59 -16.63 -21.43 1.59
CA LYS A 59 -15.77 -22.61 1.48
C LYS A 59 -16.33 -23.63 0.47
N GLY A 60 -17.63 -23.93 0.58
CA GLY A 60 -18.31 -24.82 -0.35
C GLY A 60 -18.29 -24.31 -1.79
N ALA A 61 -18.55 -23.01 -1.99
CA ALA A 61 -18.55 -22.38 -3.31
C ALA A 61 -17.16 -22.38 -3.96
N TRP A 62 -16.11 -22.01 -3.22
CA TRP A 62 -14.74 -22.04 -3.72
C TRP A 62 -14.26 -23.45 -4.07
N LYS A 63 -14.60 -24.46 -3.25
CA LYS A 63 -14.30 -25.87 -3.57
C LYS A 63 -14.96 -26.32 -4.88
N LYS A 64 -16.21 -25.92 -5.12
CA LYS A 64 -16.91 -26.20 -6.39
C LYS A 64 -16.20 -25.52 -7.57
N LEU A 65 -15.82 -24.25 -7.43
CA LEU A 65 -15.07 -23.52 -8.46
C LEU A 65 -13.72 -24.18 -8.78
N ALA A 66 -12.94 -24.53 -7.76
CA ALA A 66 -11.65 -25.19 -7.94
C ALA A 66 -11.77 -26.54 -8.67
N LYS A 67 -12.77 -27.36 -8.33
CA LYS A 67 -13.08 -28.61 -9.04
C LYS A 67 -13.44 -28.37 -10.51
N SER A 68 -14.28 -27.38 -10.79
CA SER A 68 -14.68 -27.05 -12.16
C SER A 68 -13.49 -26.59 -13.03
N ALA A 69 -12.59 -25.78 -12.47
CA ALA A 69 -11.38 -25.33 -13.17
C ALA A 69 -10.41 -26.50 -13.46
N SER A 70 -10.26 -27.43 -12.53
CA SER A 70 -9.47 -28.65 -12.73
C SER A 70 -10.06 -29.52 -13.85
N SER A 71 -11.37 -29.76 -13.85
CA SER A 71 -12.05 -30.55 -14.89
C SER A 71 -11.96 -29.92 -16.29
N ALA A 72 -12.06 -28.59 -16.39
CA ALA A 72 -11.90 -27.87 -17.66
C ALA A 72 -10.45 -27.93 -18.18
N SER A 73 -9.46 -27.85 -17.28
CA SER A 73 -8.04 -28.01 -17.63
C SER A 73 -7.74 -29.43 -18.13
N LEU A 74 -8.25 -30.46 -17.45
CA LEU A 74 -8.15 -31.87 -17.87
C LEU A 74 -8.83 -32.13 -19.23
N ALA A 75 -10.01 -31.57 -19.47
CA ALA A 75 -10.73 -31.66 -20.75
C ALA A 75 -10.00 -30.93 -21.90
N SER A 76 -9.33 -29.80 -21.61
CA SER A 76 -8.51 -29.09 -22.60
C SER A 76 -7.23 -29.84 -22.96
N LYS A 77 -6.62 -30.54 -21.99
CA LYS A 77 -5.43 -31.39 -22.22
C LYS A 77 -5.77 -32.67 -23.00
N THR A 78 -6.93 -33.27 -22.78
CA THR A 78 -7.38 -34.45 -23.53
C THR A 78 -7.80 -34.12 -24.96
N LYS A 79 -8.16 -32.86 -25.26
CA LYS A 79 -8.40 -32.38 -26.64
C LYS A 79 -7.13 -31.89 -27.37
N GLY A 80 -5.98 -31.86 -26.71
CA GLY A 80 -4.71 -31.38 -27.26
C GLY A 80 -3.72 -32.49 -27.67
N VAL A 81 -4.14 -33.75 -27.64
CA VAL A 81 -3.33 -34.91 -28.07
C VAL A 81 -3.97 -35.45 -29.34
N ASP A 82 -3.70 -34.80 -30.47
CA ASP A 82 -3.80 -35.32 -31.83
C ASP A 82 -3.14 -34.29 -32.76
N MET A 83 -1.81 -34.18 -32.67
CA MET A 83 -1.00 -33.75 -33.80
C MET A 83 0.32 -34.52 -33.77
N GLU A 84 0.45 -35.34 -34.81
CA GLU A 84 1.45 -36.36 -35.07
C GLU A 84 2.87 -35.80 -35.15
N ALA A 85 3.82 -36.59 -34.67
CA ALA A 85 5.24 -36.31 -34.66
C ALA A 85 5.82 -36.38 -36.08
N ALA A 86 6.43 -35.29 -36.54
CA ALA A 86 7.40 -35.32 -37.63
C ALA A 86 8.76 -34.85 -37.09
N SER A 87 9.68 -35.79 -36.91
CA SER A 87 11.09 -35.53 -36.62
C SER A 87 11.80 -34.94 -37.84
N PRO A 88 12.81 -34.07 -37.66
CA PRO A 88 13.92 -33.97 -38.60
C PRO A 88 15.27 -34.37 -37.97
N PRO A 89 16.26 -34.75 -38.80
CA PRO A 89 17.48 -35.44 -38.37
C PRO A 89 18.56 -34.47 -37.86
N GLY A 90 19.53 -35.01 -37.11
CA GLY A 90 20.61 -34.26 -36.47
C GLY A 90 21.75 -33.82 -37.41
N THR A 91 22.65 -32.96 -36.92
CA THR A 91 24.10 -33.15 -36.61
C THR A 91 24.67 -31.78 -36.10
N PRO A 92 25.96 -31.60 -35.72
CA PRO A 92 26.45 -31.48 -34.35
C PRO A 92 26.93 -30.05 -33.94
N ALA A 93 27.39 -29.97 -32.68
CA ALA A 93 27.82 -28.78 -31.94
C ALA A 93 29.06 -28.03 -32.47
N ALA A 94 29.14 -26.73 -32.14
CA ALA A 94 30.38 -26.01 -31.82
C ALA A 94 30.11 -24.82 -30.86
N PRO A 95 31.09 -24.40 -30.02
CA PRO A 95 30.88 -23.45 -28.90
C PRO A 95 31.29 -22.01 -29.25
N ILE A 96 31.08 -21.04 -28.33
CA ILE A 96 31.98 -19.90 -27.95
C ILE A 96 31.15 -18.73 -27.34
N SER A 97 31.44 -18.48 -26.05
CA SER A 97 31.63 -17.23 -25.26
C SER A 97 30.79 -15.93 -25.39
N PRO A 98 30.80 -15.08 -24.33
CA PRO A 98 29.84 -14.00 -24.08
C PRO A 98 30.37 -12.62 -24.52
N ASP A 99 29.47 -11.71 -24.92
CA ASP A 99 29.67 -10.27 -24.71
C ASP A 99 28.40 -9.42 -24.97
N ILE A 100 28.33 -8.32 -24.22
CA ILE A 100 27.41 -7.16 -24.25
C ILE A 100 28.35 -5.93 -24.44
N PRO A 101 28.00 -4.69 -24.94
CA PRO A 101 26.69 -4.06 -25.24
C PRO A 101 26.59 -3.12 -26.50
N ARG A 102 25.38 -2.51 -26.65
CA ARG A 102 25.07 -1.09 -27.01
C ARG A 102 24.91 -0.70 -28.51
N PRO A 103 24.31 0.47 -28.84
CA PRO A 103 22.87 0.82 -28.79
C PRO A 103 22.37 1.29 -30.18
N SER A 104 21.06 1.36 -30.43
CA SER A 104 20.54 2.23 -31.51
C SER A 104 19.10 2.64 -31.25
N ALA A 105 18.92 3.95 -31.27
CA ALA A 105 17.66 4.66 -31.23
C ALA A 105 16.79 4.35 -32.46
N LEU A 106 15.48 4.46 -32.29
CA LEU A 106 14.58 5.24 -33.16
C LEU A 106 13.19 5.25 -32.51
N PHE A 107 12.89 6.36 -31.84
CA PHE A 107 11.56 6.71 -31.33
C PHE A 107 10.77 7.38 -32.47
N LEU A 108 9.59 6.86 -32.76
CA LEU A 108 8.44 7.59 -33.32
C LEU A 108 7.17 7.11 -32.61
N PRO A 109 6.14 7.98 -32.46
CA PRO A 109 5.14 7.86 -31.41
C PRO A 109 4.08 6.83 -31.77
N PHE A 110 3.91 5.80 -30.96
CA PHE A 110 2.81 4.86 -31.15
C PHE A 110 1.53 5.42 -30.49
N ALA A 111 0.54 5.63 -31.34
CA ALA A 111 -0.80 6.10 -31.02
C ALA A 111 -1.51 5.22 -29.98
N ALA A 112 -2.40 5.85 -29.22
CA ALA A 112 -3.34 5.26 -28.30
C ALA A 112 -4.03 4.01 -28.91
N GLY A 113 -3.70 2.83 -28.39
CA GLY A 113 -4.19 1.58 -28.98
C GLY A 113 -3.89 0.32 -28.17
N GLY A 114 -3.77 0.40 -26.84
CA GLY A 114 -3.62 -0.77 -25.97
C GLY A 114 -4.96 -1.50 -25.78
N ARG A 115 -5.44 -2.23 -26.81
CA ARG A 115 -6.57 -3.15 -26.66
C ARG A 115 -6.12 -4.34 -25.82
N ASN A 116 -6.49 -4.34 -24.53
CA ASN A 116 -6.53 -5.56 -23.71
C ASN A 116 -7.56 -6.51 -24.31
N ALA A 117 -7.13 -7.38 -25.23
CA ALA A 117 -7.96 -8.45 -25.77
C ALA A 117 -8.09 -9.58 -24.72
N VAL A 118 -9.07 -9.43 -23.84
CA VAL A 118 -9.70 -10.57 -23.15
C VAL A 118 -10.90 -10.99 -23.99
N SER A 119 -11.09 -12.31 -24.19
CA SER A 119 -12.05 -12.90 -25.13
C SER A 119 -13.41 -12.20 -25.17
N PRO A 120 -13.89 -11.78 -26.37
CA PRO A 120 -15.20 -11.16 -26.55
C PRO A 120 -16.38 -12.00 -26.01
N ALA A 121 -16.16 -13.31 -25.82
CA ALA A 121 -17.18 -14.27 -25.42
C ALA A 121 -17.88 -14.00 -24.07
N ILE A 122 -17.24 -13.35 -23.09
CA ILE A 122 -17.89 -13.09 -21.79
C ILE A 122 -18.77 -11.83 -21.84
N ALA A 123 -18.35 -10.80 -22.57
CA ALA A 123 -19.12 -9.57 -22.78
C ALA A 123 -20.41 -9.82 -23.59
N VAL A 124 -20.39 -10.84 -24.47
CA VAL A 124 -21.55 -11.26 -25.28
C VAL A 124 -22.72 -11.78 -24.43
N SER A 125 -22.48 -12.35 -23.24
CA SER A 125 -23.56 -12.89 -22.40
C SER A 125 -24.46 -11.83 -21.72
N GLY A 126 -24.05 -10.56 -21.74
CA GLY A 126 -24.78 -9.45 -21.08
C GLY A 126 -25.62 -8.57 -22.01
N GLY A 127 -25.55 -8.79 -23.33
CA GLY A 127 -26.09 -7.87 -24.34
C GLY A 127 -25.38 -6.50 -24.35
N ALA A 128 -25.80 -5.60 -25.25
CA ALA A 128 -25.24 -4.25 -25.40
C ALA A 128 -25.25 -3.43 -24.10
N ALA A 129 -26.27 -3.63 -23.25
CA ALA A 129 -26.38 -2.97 -21.94
C ALA A 129 -25.27 -3.38 -20.95
N GLY A 130 -24.87 -4.66 -20.94
CA GLY A 130 -23.77 -5.14 -20.10
C GLY A 130 -22.43 -4.53 -20.51
N LEU A 131 -22.18 -4.42 -21.82
CA LEU A 131 -20.97 -3.81 -22.36
C LEU A 131 -20.89 -2.31 -22.02
N ALA A 132 -22.02 -1.58 -22.08
CA ALA A 132 -22.08 -0.17 -21.71
C ALA A 132 -21.71 0.05 -20.22
N ILE A 133 -22.20 -0.82 -19.32
CA ILE A 133 -21.85 -0.77 -17.89
C ILE A 133 -20.34 -1.00 -17.70
N VAL A 134 -19.78 -2.01 -18.35
CA VAL A 134 -18.35 -2.34 -18.26
C VAL A 134 -17.49 -1.17 -18.76
N ASN A 135 -17.82 -0.60 -19.92
CA ASN A 135 -17.05 0.49 -20.50
C ASN A 135 -17.12 1.76 -19.63
N ARG A 136 -18.30 2.09 -19.10
CA ARG A 136 -18.44 3.22 -18.16
C ARG A 136 -17.60 3.04 -16.91
N ILE A 137 -17.67 1.86 -16.28
CA ILE A 137 -16.89 1.57 -15.08
C ILE A 137 -15.39 1.63 -15.39
N ARG A 138 -14.93 1.05 -16.51
CA ARG A 138 -13.52 1.12 -16.92
C ARG A 138 -13.05 2.56 -17.13
N ALA A 139 -13.84 3.39 -17.81
CA ALA A 139 -13.51 4.79 -18.02
C ALA A 139 -13.41 5.57 -16.70
N GLU A 140 -14.38 5.34 -15.80
CA GLU A 140 -14.37 5.94 -14.46
C GLU A 140 -13.15 5.48 -13.64
N THR A 141 -12.85 4.18 -13.64
CA THR A 141 -11.66 3.62 -12.97
C THR A 141 -10.37 4.18 -13.53
N ALA A 142 -10.24 4.35 -14.85
CA ALA A 142 -9.05 4.95 -15.46
C ALA A 142 -8.88 6.42 -15.04
N HIS A 143 -9.97 7.20 -15.07
CA HIS A 143 -9.95 8.61 -14.70
C HIS A 143 -9.60 8.83 -13.22
N LEU A 144 -10.28 8.13 -12.32
CA LEU A 144 -10.05 8.23 -10.87
C LEU A 144 -8.78 7.49 -10.44
N GLY A 145 -8.30 6.56 -11.27
CA GLY A 145 -7.09 5.78 -11.08
C GLY A 145 -5.78 6.53 -11.27
N ARG A 146 -5.82 7.79 -11.74
CA ARG A 146 -4.63 8.54 -12.20
C ARG A 146 -3.51 8.70 -11.17
N ASN A 147 -3.84 8.90 -9.88
CA ASN A 147 -2.86 9.01 -8.80
C ASN A 147 -3.48 8.64 -7.44
N ASN A 148 -2.66 8.58 -6.39
CA ASN A 148 -3.13 8.21 -5.05
C ASN A 148 -4.23 9.15 -4.52
N VAL A 149 -4.16 10.45 -4.79
CA VAL A 149 -5.14 11.43 -4.28
C VAL A 149 -6.54 11.14 -4.82
N THR A 150 -6.69 10.94 -6.14
CA THR A 150 -7.99 10.67 -6.74
C THR A 150 -8.54 9.29 -6.38
N ARG A 151 -7.68 8.27 -6.31
CA ARG A 151 -8.08 6.92 -5.89
C ARG A 151 -8.61 6.91 -4.47
N THR A 152 -7.89 7.58 -3.57
CA THR A 152 -8.26 7.70 -2.16
C THR A 152 -9.59 8.43 -1.99
N ALA A 153 -9.81 9.52 -2.74
CA ALA A 153 -11.08 10.24 -2.72
C ALA A 153 -12.25 9.38 -3.23
N ALA A 154 -12.04 8.61 -4.30
CA ALA A 154 -13.06 7.73 -4.86
C ALA A 154 -13.55 6.66 -3.87
N TYR A 155 -12.65 6.08 -3.07
CA TYR A 155 -13.04 5.16 -1.98
C TYR A 155 -13.92 5.83 -0.92
N ARG A 156 -13.56 7.04 -0.48
CA ARG A 156 -14.37 7.84 0.45
C ARG A 156 -15.76 8.09 -0.11
N ASP A 157 -15.84 8.51 -1.37
CA ASP A 157 -17.10 8.90 -1.98
C ASP A 157 -18.03 7.68 -2.15
N VAL A 158 -17.48 6.51 -2.51
CA VAL A 158 -18.23 5.25 -2.50
C VAL A 158 -18.75 4.93 -1.10
N PHE A 159 -17.89 4.97 -0.08
CA PHE A 159 -18.31 4.65 1.28
C PHE A 159 -19.38 5.62 1.82
N LEU A 160 -19.25 6.92 1.55
CA LEU A 160 -20.24 7.90 1.99
C LEU A 160 -21.61 7.67 1.35
N ARG A 161 -21.66 7.13 0.12
CA ARG A 161 -22.91 6.71 -0.53
C ARG A 161 -23.41 5.33 -0.08
N ARG A 162 -22.50 4.42 0.29
CA ARG A 162 -22.77 3.00 0.60
C ARG A 162 -22.02 2.59 1.86
N ARG A 163 -22.63 2.85 3.01
CA ARG A 163 -22.05 2.62 4.34
C ARG A 163 -21.80 1.14 4.63
N GLU A 164 -22.56 0.27 3.98
CA GLU A 164 -22.38 -1.18 4.05
C GLU A 164 -21.09 -1.68 3.39
N LEU A 165 -20.43 -0.86 2.54
CA LEU A 165 -19.14 -1.21 1.94
C LEU A 165 -17.99 -0.83 2.88
N HIS A 166 -17.85 -1.56 4.00
CA HIS A 166 -16.82 -1.28 5.02
C HIS A 166 -15.41 -1.19 4.43
N TRP A 167 -15.07 -2.08 3.49
CA TRP A 167 -13.77 -2.07 2.81
C TRP A 167 -13.47 -0.72 2.13
N ALA A 168 -14.47 0.02 1.64
CA ALA A 168 -14.23 1.31 1.00
C ALA A 168 -13.73 2.37 2.01
N LEU A 169 -14.23 2.38 3.25
CA LEU A 169 -13.65 3.24 4.29
C LEU A 169 -12.25 2.77 4.67
N LEU A 170 -12.06 1.46 4.85
CA LEU A 170 -10.74 0.91 5.17
C LEU A 170 -9.71 1.29 4.11
N ALA A 171 -10.01 1.05 2.84
CA ALA A 171 -9.16 1.39 1.70
C ALA A 171 -8.90 2.90 1.63
N HIS A 172 -9.91 3.75 1.88
CA HIS A 172 -9.70 5.19 1.99
C HIS A 172 -8.66 5.52 3.06
N MET A 173 -8.85 5.05 4.30
CA MET A 173 -7.99 5.41 5.42
C MET A 173 -6.56 4.85 5.26
N VAL A 174 -6.42 3.61 4.78
CA VAL A 174 -5.11 3.01 4.48
C VAL A 174 -4.41 3.74 3.34
N SER A 175 -5.13 4.12 2.27
CA SER A 175 -4.52 4.80 1.12
C SER A 175 -4.06 6.22 1.45
N ARG A 176 -4.64 6.88 2.46
CA ARG A 176 -4.12 8.16 2.99
C ARG A 176 -2.72 8.02 3.58
N ASN A 177 -2.46 6.94 4.32
CA ASN A 177 -1.15 6.60 4.84
C ASN A 177 -0.16 6.35 3.67
N GLY A 178 -0.61 5.64 2.64
CA GLY A 178 0.15 5.46 1.41
C GLY A 178 0.51 6.79 0.72
N GLY A 179 -0.41 7.76 0.74
CA GLY A 179 -0.21 9.10 0.17
C GLY A 179 0.95 9.85 0.82
N TRP A 180 0.99 9.97 2.14
CA TRP A 180 2.12 10.64 2.80
C TRP A 180 3.41 9.86 2.70
N ASN A 181 3.33 8.52 2.61
CA ASN A 181 4.52 7.71 2.42
C ASN A 181 5.18 8.02 1.07
N MET A 182 4.38 8.37 0.05
CA MET A 182 4.86 8.84 -1.24
C MET A 182 5.44 10.26 -1.16
N THR A 183 4.76 11.20 -0.53
CA THR A 183 5.21 12.61 -0.49
C THR A 183 6.37 12.84 0.46
N ASP A 184 6.48 12.05 1.53
CA ASP A 184 7.58 12.11 2.49
C ASP A 184 8.94 11.89 1.81
N LEU A 185 8.97 11.11 0.72
CA LEU A 185 10.18 10.91 -0.10
C LEU A 185 10.72 12.24 -0.64
N GLN A 186 9.87 13.25 -0.85
CA GLN A 186 10.25 14.61 -1.25
C GLN A 186 10.08 15.63 -0.11
N GLY A 187 9.74 15.15 1.09
CA GLY A 187 9.49 15.96 2.27
C GLY A 187 10.77 16.41 2.97
N GLU A 188 10.67 16.68 4.27
CA GLU A 188 11.77 17.28 5.01
C GLU A 188 12.99 16.36 5.20
N TRP A 189 12.76 15.06 5.46
CA TRP A 189 13.81 14.17 5.98
C TRP A 189 14.35 13.19 4.96
N PHE A 190 13.51 12.55 4.15
CA PHE A 190 13.97 11.50 3.25
C PHE A 190 14.97 11.96 2.18
N PRO A 191 14.88 13.18 1.60
CA PRO A 191 15.94 13.68 0.72
C PRO A 191 17.31 13.78 1.40
N ARG A 192 17.37 13.83 2.74
CA ARG A 192 18.61 13.86 3.53
C ARG A 192 19.13 12.46 3.89
N LEU A 193 18.34 11.42 3.63
CA LEU A 193 18.63 10.02 3.94
C LEU A 193 18.78 9.15 2.68
N LEU A 194 18.09 9.50 1.60
CA LEU A 194 17.97 8.71 0.38
C LEU A 194 18.32 9.55 -0.86
N GLY A 195 19.20 9.04 -1.70
CA GLY A 195 19.42 9.59 -3.04
C GLY A 195 18.16 9.48 -3.93
N MET A 196 18.09 10.31 -4.97
CA MET A 196 16.91 10.43 -5.83
C MET A 196 16.45 9.09 -6.45
N GLU A 197 17.39 8.26 -6.92
CA GLU A 197 17.07 6.97 -7.54
C GLU A 197 16.31 6.04 -6.59
N LYS A 198 16.76 5.98 -5.33
CA LYS A 198 16.09 5.17 -4.30
C LYS A 198 14.69 5.71 -4.00
N ARG A 199 14.54 7.04 -3.96
CA ARG A 199 13.24 7.69 -3.74
C ARG A 199 12.27 7.44 -4.90
N LYS A 200 12.71 7.56 -6.15
CA LYS A 200 11.93 7.21 -7.35
C LYS A 200 11.52 5.73 -7.34
N ALA A 201 12.43 4.82 -7.00
CA ALA A 201 12.12 3.39 -6.92
C ALA A 201 11.06 3.09 -5.84
N THR A 202 11.20 3.69 -4.65
CA THR A 202 10.20 3.56 -3.58
C THR A 202 8.85 4.17 -3.97
N PHE A 203 8.85 5.34 -4.62
CA PHE A 203 7.63 5.97 -5.13
C PHE A 203 6.92 5.05 -6.14
N ARG A 204 7.64 4.52 -7.14
CA ARG A 204 7.08 3.59 -8.15
C ARG A 204 6.50 2.33 -7.52
N PHE A 205 7.15 1.80 -6.48
CA PHE A 205 6.66 0.64 -5.73
C PHE A 205 5.32 0.94 -5.03
N LEU A 206 5.25 2.06 -4.30
CA LEU A 206 4.03 2.48 -3.61
C LEU A 206 2.91 2.81 -4.61
N GLU A 207 3.24 3.50 -5.71
CA GLU A 207 2.28 3.94 -6.72
C GLU A 207 1.72 2.75 -7.49
N ARG A 208 2.57 1.81 -7.94
CA ARG A 208 2.11 0.59 -8.62
C ARG A 208 1.27 -0.28 -7.68
N SER A 209 1.67 -0.45 -6.42
CA SER A 209 0.84 -1.16 -5.43
C SER A 209 -0.56 -0.55 -5.34
N ASN A 210 -0.64 0.74 -5.03
CA ASN A 210 -1.92 1.42 -4.80
C ASN A 210 -2.80 1.48 -6.07
N ALA A 211 -2.19 1.63 -7.24
CA ALA A 211 -2.90 1.66 -8.51
C ALA A 211 -3.45 0.28 -8.89
N LEU A 212 -2.69 -0.80 -8.72
CA LEU A 212 -3.15 -2.16 -9.00
C LEU A 212 -4.29 -2.58 -8.07
N ILE A 213 -4.21 -2.23 -6.78
CA ILE A 213 -5.28 -2.44 -5.81
C ILE A 213 -6.57 -1.74 -6.26
N PHE A 214 -6.48 -0.48 -6.67
CA PHE A 214 -7.63 0.29 -7.13
C PHE A 214 -8.20 -0.24 -8.45
N HIS A 215 -7.33 -0.61 -9.39
CA HIS A 215 -7.73 -1.19 -10.66
C HIS A 215 -8.54 -2.48 -10.48
N ASP A 216 -8.21 -3.30 -9.49
CA ASP A 216 -8.95 -4.53 -9.18
C ASP A 216 -10.21 -4.26 -8.33
N ALA A 217 -10.10 -3.51 -7.24
CA ALA A 217 -11.18 -3.39 -6.25
C ALA A 217 -12.25 -2.35 -6.63
N TYR A 218 -11.87 -1.19 -7.17
CA TYR A 218 -12.82 -0.11 -7.46
C TYR A 218 -13.93 -0.52 -8.43
N PRO A 219 -13.65 -1.21 -9.56
CA PRO A 219 -14.71 -1.70 -10.46
C PRO A 219 -15.72 -2.61 -9.76
N GLN A 220 -15.30 -3.40 -8.76
CA GLN A 220 -16.19 -4.27 -8.01
C GLN A 220 -17.21 -3.47 -7.19
N LEU A 221 -16.74 -2.41 -6.52
CA LEU A 221 -17.60 -1.48 -5.78
C LEU A 221 -18.59 -0.76 -6.70
N ARG A 222 -18.13 -0.32 -7.88
CA ARG A 222 -18.99 0.31 -8.89
C ARG A 222 -20.00 -0.66 -9.49
N LEU A 223 -19.62 -1.92 -9.67
CA LEU A 223 -20.52 -2.96 -10.15
C LEU A 223 -21.61 -3.28 -9.11
N TYR A 224 -21.29 -3.22 -7.82
CA TYR A 224 -22.30 -3.30 -6.76
C TYR A 224 -23.29 -2.15 -6.83
N GLU A 225 -22.83 -0.90 -6.94
CA GLU A 225 -23.75 0.23 -7.12
C GLU A 225 -24.60 0.07 -8.40
N ALA A 226 -24.01 -0.36 -9.52
CA ALA A 226 -24.76 -0.63 -10.75
C ALA A 226 -25.79 -1.76 -10.57
N SER A 227 -25.49 -2.78 -9.75
CA SER A 227 -26.42 -3.86 -9.43
C SER A 227 -27.62 -3.35 -8.63
N LEU A 228 -27.39 -2.43 -7.68
CA LEU A 228 -28.47 -1.77 -6.95
C LEU A 228 -29.39 -0.98 -7.88
N HIS A 229 -28.82 -0.18 -8.79
CA HIS A 229 -29.63 0.58 -9.77
C HIS A 229 -30.40 -0.33 -10.74
N ALA A 230 -29.84 -1.48 -11.09
CA ALA A 230 -30.48 -2.46 -11.98
C ALA A 230 -31.49 -3.37 -11.25
N GLY A 231 -31.58 -3.32 -9.92
CA GLY A 231 -32.43 -4.22 -9.12
C GLY A 231 -32.04 -5.70 -9.18
N ARG A 232 -30.84 -6.03 -9.67
CA ARG A 232 -30.38 -7.42 -9.85
C ARG A 232 -28.87 -7.53 -9.76
N SER A 233 -28.37 -8.71 -9.39
CA SER A 233 -26.94 -9.01 -9.40
C SER A 233 -26.34 -8.88 -10.81
N LEU A 234 -25.26 -8.11 -10.93
CA LEU A 234 -24.45 -7.98 -12.14
C LEU A 234 -23.07 -8.64 -11.99
N PHE A 235 -22.81 -9.40 -10.93
CA PHE A 235 -21.49 -9.95 -10.60
C PHE A 235 -20.95 -11.00 -11.59
N ARG A 236 -21.80 -11.49 -12.50
CA ARG A 236 -21.33 -12.21 -13.71
C ARG A 236 -20.38 -11.39 -14.58
N LEU A 237 -20.40 -10.06 -14.47
CA LEU A 237 -19.54 -9.15 -15.23
C LEU A 237 -18.15 -8.95 -14.58
N LEU A 238 -17.91 -9.45 -13.37
CA LEU A 238 -16.61 -9.34 -12.68
C LEU A 238 -15.41 -9.79 -13.56
N PRO A 239 -15.48 -10.91 -14.32
CA PRO A 239 -14.37 -11.32 -15.18
C PRO A 239 -13.99 -10.29 -16.25
N ALA A 240 -14.93 -9.44 -16.68
CA ALA A 240 -14.64 -8.36 -17.62
C ALA A 240 -13.71 -7.29 -17.02
N PHE A 241 -13.56 -7.23 -15.70
CA PHE A 241 -12.60 -6.35 -15.03
C PHE A 241 -11.29 -7.05 -14.65
N GLY A 242 -11.13 -8.33 -15.01
CA GLY A 242 -9.96 -9.13 -14.60
C GLY A 242 -9.97 -9.54 -13.13
N VAL A 243 -11.12 -9.38 -12.45
CA VAL A 243 -11.29 -9.73 -11.04
C VAL A 243 -11.26 -11.25 -10.88
N SER A 244 -10.56 -11.71 -9.85
CA SER A 244 -10.42 -13.14 -9.54
C SER A 244 -11.78 -13.84 -9.40
N ALA A 245 -11.87 -15.07 -9.90
CA ALA A 245 -13.03 -15.94 -9.72
C ALA A 245 -13.36 -16.18 -8.23
N PHE A 246 -12.37 -16.03 -7.34
CA PHE A 246 -12.52 -16.03 -5.88
C PHE A 246 -13.60 -15.06 -5.40
N MET A 247 -13.70 -13.87 -6.00
CA MET A 247 -14.58 -12.79 -5.53
C MET A 247 -16.05 -12.97 -5.91
N ARG A 248 -16.36 -13.75 -6.96
CA ARG A 248 -17.75 -13.87 -7.43
C ARG A 248 -18.70 -14.46 -6.37
N PRO A 249 -18.42 -15.61 -5.72
CA PRO A 249 -19.28 -16.13 -4.65
C PRO A 249 -19.46 -15.16 -3.48
N VAL A 250 -18.41 -14.39 -3.16
CA VAL A 250 -18.43 -13.40 -2.08
C VAL A 250 -19.41 -12.28 -2.39
N TRP A 251 -19.33 -11.72 -3.60
CA TRP A 251 -20.24 -10.66 -4.02
C TRP A 251 -21.69 -11.13 -4.18
N GLU A 252 -21.91 -12.35 -4.70
CA GLU A 252 -23.27 -12.93 -4.76
C GLU A 252 -23.85 -13.16 -3.37
N ARG A 253 -23.02 -13.55 -2.39
CA ARG A 253 -23.46 -13.65 -1.00
C ARG A 253 -23.78 -12.28 -0.41
N PHE A 254 -22.89 -11.30 -0.55
CA PHE A 254 -23.14 -9.93 -0.12
C PHE A 254 -24.37 -9.32 -0.80
N TRP A 255 -24.65 -9.74 -2.05
CA TRP A 255 -25.85 -9.32 -2.77
C TRP A 255 -27.14 -9.68 -2.00
N ARG A 256 -27.18 -10.86 -1.40
CA ARG A 256 -28.34 -11.39 -0.67
C ARG A 256 -28.40 -10.89 0.76
N ASP A 257 -27.27 -10.95 1.47
CA ASP A 257 -27.28 -10.86 2.94
C ASP A 257 -26.87 -9.47 3.46
N ARG A 258 -26.22 -8.64 2.61
CA ARG A 258 -25.64 -7.34 2.97
C ARG A 258 -24.65 -7.38 4.14
N ASP A 259 -24.13 -8.56 4.47
CA ASP A 259 -23.17 -8.78 5.54
C ASP A 259 -21.75 -8.30 5.14
N PRO A 260 -21.26 -7.18 5.72
CA PRO A 260 -20.03 -6.54 5.26
C PRO A 260 -18.76 -7.29 5.67
N VAL A 261 -18.84 -8.18 6.66
CA VAL A 261 -17.64 -8.78 7.28
C VAL A 261 -16.96 -9.75 6.31
N PRO A 262 -17.64 -10.75 5.73
CA PRO A 262 -17.00 -11.66 4.77
C PRO A 262 -16.58 -10.96 3.48
N LEU A 263 -17.33 -9.95 3.03
CA LEU A 263 -16.95 -9.16 1.86
C LEU A 263 -15.63 -8.42 2.10
N THR A 264 -15.50 -7.75 3.25
CA THR A 264 -14.31 -6.96 3.57
C THR A 264 -13.08 -7.84 3.74
N VAL A 265 -13.22 -8.97 4.42
CA VAL A 265 -12.13 -9.96 4.56
C VAL A 265 -11.73 -10.53 3.19
N ALA A 266 -12.70 -10.85 2.33
CA ALA A 266 -12.41 -11.33 0.99
C ALA A 266 -11.69 -10.28 0.13
N LEU A 267 -12.11 -9.03 0.17
CA LEU A 267 -11.44 -7.95 -0.56
C LEU A 267 -9.99 -7.76 -0.07
N ILE A 268 -9.74 -7.84 1.25
CA ILE A 268 -8.37 -7.84 1.80
C ILE A 268 -7.55 -9.01 1.27
N VAL A 269 -8.09 -10.24 1.34
CA VAL A 269 -7.39 -11.45 0.86
C VAL A 269 -7.09 -11.34 -0.63
N ASN A 270 -8.08 -10.95 -1.44
CA ASN A 270 -7.95 -10.80 -2.87
C ASN A 270 -6.92 -9.75 -3.24
N GLU A 271 -6.97 -8.58 -2.60
CA GLU A 271 -6.00 -7.48 -2.79
C GLU A 271 -4.56 -7.96 -2.56
N GLN A 272 -4.32 -8.61 -1.41
CA GLN A 272 -2.97 -9.00 -1.02
C GLN A 272 -2.38 -10.09 -1.91
N HIS A 273 -3.22 -11.01 -2.41
CA HIS A 273 -2.81 -11.99 -3.43
C HIS A 273 -2.62 -11.33 -4.80
N TYR A 274 -3.45 -10.35 -5.16
CA TYR A 274 -3.39 -9.67 -6.45
C TYR A 274 -2.04 -8.96 -6.65
N ILE A 275 -1.51 -8.33 -5.61
CA ILE A 275 -0.22 -7.63 -5.64
C ILE A 275 1.00 -8.54 -5.38
N GLU A 276 0.82 -9.77 -4.93
CA GLU A 276 1.92 -10.66 -4.53
C GLU A 276 2.89 -10.92 -5.70
N GLU A 277 2.41 -11.45 -6.83
CA GLU A 277 3.27 -11.65 -8.01
C GLU A 277 3.59 -10.34 -8.74
N ARG A 278 2.61 -9.44 -8.80
CA ARG A 278 2.68 -8.23 -9.65
C ARG A 278 3.61 -7.16 -9.08
N VAL A 279 3.80 -7.15 -7.75
CA VAL A 279 4.57 -6.11 -7.08
C VAL A 279 5.57 -6.69 -6.08
N VAL A 280 5.14 -7.54 -5.16
CA VAL A 280 6.01 -7.99 -4.05
C VAL A 280 7.11 -8.91 -4.57
N ARG A 281 6.78 -9.81 -5.49
CA ARG A 281 7.74 -10.73 -6.11
C ARG A 281 8.41 -10.18 -7.37
N ASN A 282 7.99 -9.02 -7.84
CA ASN A 282 8.57 -8.37 -9.01
C ASN A 282 10.10 -8.17 -8.80
N PRO A 283 10.95 -8.68 -9.72
CA PRO A 283 12.40 -8.63 -9.55
C PRO A 283 12.95 -7.21 -9.36
N TYR A 284 12.40 -6.23 -10.10
CA TYR A 284 12.82 -4.84 -10.00
C TYR A 284 12.58 -4.30 -8.59
N PHE A 285 11.37 -4.46 -8.04
CA PHE A 285 11.06 -3.97 -6.69
C PHE A 285 11.77 -4.75 -5.59
N ARG A 286 11.97 -6.06 -5.76
CA ARG A 286 12.76 -6.85 -4.82
C ARG A 286 14.20 -6.34 -4.71
N GLN A 287 14.83 -6.04 -5.85
CA GLN A 287 16.20 -5.54 -5.87
C GLN A 287 16.31 -4.09 -5.38
N HIS A 288 15.47 -3.20 -5.92
CA HIS A 288 15.64 -1.75 -5.73
C HIS A 288 14.89 -1.19 -4.52
N VAL A 289 13.93 -1.94 -3.96
CA VAL A 289 13.10 -1.48 -2.84
C VAL A 289 13.22 -2.45 -1.67
N LEU A 290 12.70 -3.67 -1.78
CA LEU A 290 12.54 -4.58 -0.63
C LEU A 290 13.88 -5.09 -0.07
N GLY A 291 14.80 -5.54 -0.92
CA GLY A 291 16.10 -6.09 -0.50
C GLY A 291 17.04 -5.05 0.10
N THR A 292 16.91 -3.79 -0.32
CA THR A 292 17.71 -2.66 0.19
C THR A 292 17.07 -1.99 1.41
N LEU A 293 15.75 -2.11 1.58
CA LEU A 293 15.05 -1.68 2.81
C LEU A 293 15.23 -2.68 3.98
N PHE A 294 15.50 -3.96 3.68
CA PHE A 294 15.72 -5.02 4.67
C PHE A 294 16.98 -4.82 5.55
N PHE A 295 17.94 -4.00 5.11
CA PHE A 295 19.13 -3.63 5.91
C PHE A 295 18.80 -2.51 6.93
N GLY A 296 17.85 -2.77 7.83
CA GLY A 296 17.54 -1.93 9.01
C GLY A 296 16.81 -0.61 8.74
N MET A 297 16.60 -0.23 7.47
CA MET A 297 15.95 1.02 7.10
C MET A 297 14.42 0.97 7.23
N GLN A 298 13.76 -0.19 7.11
CA GLN A 298 12.30 -0.28 7.27
C GLN A 298 11.80 0.31 8.60
N SER A 299 12.47 0.01 9.72
CA SER A 299 12.13 0.55 11.03
C SER A 299 12.46 2.04 11.17
N LEU A 300 13.42 2.56 10.38
CA LEU A 300 13.81 3.96 10.39
C LEU A 300 12.87 4.84 9.56
N LEU A 301 12.27 4.32 8.49
CA LEU A 301 11.48 5.11 7.54
C LEU A 301 9.99 5.22 7.92
N HIS A 302 9.49 4.51 8.94
CA HIS A 302 8.07 4.50 9.35
C HIS A 302 7.04 4.26 8.23
N LEU A 303 7.46 3.76 7.06
CA LEU A 303 6.58 3.39 5.96
C LEU A 303 5.66 2.20 6.33
N ASN A 304 5.90 1.59 7.48
CA ASN A 304 5.24 0.40 7.96
C ASN A 304 4.15 0.66 9.00
N GLN A 305 3.91 1.92 9.40
CA GLN A 305 2.79 2.27 10.28
C GLN A 305 1.57 2.62 9.43
N ILE A 306 0.41 2.06 9.80
CA ILE A 306 -0.88 2.44 9.25
C ILE A 306 -1.76 2.92 10.40
N VAL A 307 -2.17 4.18 10.34
CA VAL A 307 -2.93 4.85 11.40
C VAL A 307 -4.21 5.51 10.90
N PHE A 308 -5.21 5.49 11.77
CA PHE A 308 -6.52 6.10 11.66
C PHE A 308 -6.65 7.16 12.74
N PRO A 309 -6.89 8.42 12.34
CA PRO A 309 -7.13 9.49 13.27
C PRO A 309 -8.53 9.38 13.88
N TYR A 310 -8.60 9.63 15.19
CA TYR A 310 -9.83 9.66 15.95
C TYR A 310 -9.70 10.65 17.11
N GLY A 311 -10.82 11.02 17.74
CA GLY A 311 -10.88 12.03 18.79
C GLY A 311 -12.08 12.96 18.62
N ARG A 312 -12.32 13.80 19.62
CA ARG A 312 -13.41 14.79 19.60
C ARG A 312 -12.91 16.13 19.08
N ASP A 313 -13.84 16.95 18.61
CA ASP A 313 -13.51 18.29 18.12
C ASP A 313 -12.93 19.14 19.26
N GLY A 314 -11.82 19.85 18.98
CA GLY A 314 -11.11 20.65 19.98
C GLY A 314 -10.12 19.87 20.86
N GLU A 315 -10.08 18.54 20.77
CA GLU A 315 -9.07 17.71 21.44
C GLU A 315 -7.88 17.41 20.51
N ARG A 316 -6.75 17.03 21.11
CA ARG A 316 -5.60 16.53 20.34
C ARG A 316 -5.98 15.25 19.62
N LEU A 317 -5.77 15.23 18.31
CA LEU A 317 -6.01 14.07 17.45
C LEU A 317 -5.25 12.85 17.98
N GLN A 318 -5.97 11.76 18.22
CA GLN A 318 -5.43 10.47 18.59
C GLN A 318 -5.28 9.59 17.35
N LEU A 319 -4.35 8.64 17.40
CA LEU A 319 -4.08 7.73 16.31
C LEU A 319 -4.33 6.29 16.78
N ALA A 320 -5.13 5.54 16.03
CA ALA A 320 -5.34 4.11 16.19
C ALA A 320 -4.76 3.38 14.99
N GLY A 321 -4.17 2.20 15.12
CA GLY A 321 -3.55 1.54 13.97
C GLY A 321 -2.64 0.40 14.35
N LEU A 322 -1.86 -0.05 13.37
CA LEU A 322 -0.93 -1.16 13.50
C LEU A 322 0.39 -0.85 12.78
N VAL A 323 1.41 -1.63 13.13
CA VAL A 323 2.71 -1.64 12.47
C VAL A 323 2.86 -2.97 11.75
N LEU A 324 3.33 -2.92 10.51
CA LEU A 324 3.73 -4.09 9.74
C LEU A 324 5.22 -4.36 9.97
N ASP A 325 5.57 -5.59 10.34
CA ASP A 325 6.95 -5.96 10.63
C ASP A 325 7.65 -6.45 9.36
N ASN A 326 7.03 -7.36 8.61
CA ASN A 326 7.58 -7.92 7.38
C ASN A 326 6.60 -7.83 6.19
N PHE A 327 6.78 -6.78 5.38
CA PHE A 327 6.00 -6.58 4.17
C PHE A 327 6.10 -7.73 3.15
N SER A 328 7.20 -8.50 3.13
CA SER A 328 7.34 -9.61 2.18
C SER A 328 6.43 -10.80 2.52
N SER A 329 5.85 -10.85 3.72
CA SER A 329 4.97 -11.93 4.17
C SER A 329 3.53 -11.67 3.73
N LEU A 330 3.02 -12.47 2.79
CA LEU A 330 1.62 -12.40 2.35
C LEU A 330 0.64 -12.59 3.52
N HIS A 331 0.91 -13.58 4.39
CA HIS A 331 0.06 -13.85 5.56
C HIS A 331 0.01 -12.65 6.50
N GLU A 332 1.16 -12.04 6.78
CA GLU A 332 1.22 -10.89 7.69
C GLU A 332 0.49 -9.66 7.13
N ARG A 333 0.60 -9.40 5.82
CA ARG A 333 -0.16 -8.30 5.19
C ARG A 333 -1.67 -8.54 5.26
N ILE A 334 -2.13 -9.79 5.08
CA ILE A 334 -3.55 -10.14 5.21
C ILE A 334 -4.03 -9.96 6.66
N GLU A 335 -3.29 -10.47 7.65
CA GLU A 335 -3.64 -10.31 9.06
C GLU A 335 -3.57 -8.85 9.53
N LEU A 336 -2.63 -8.05 9.01
CA LEU A 336 -2.60 -6.61 9.22
C LEU A 336 -3.89 -5.95 8.71
N GLY A 337 -4.30 -6.24 7.48
CA GLY A 337 -5.54 -5.72 6.90
C GLY A 337 -6.78 -6.09 7.73
N LYS A 338 -6.84 -7.35 8.18
CA LYS A 338 -7.92 -7.84 9.07
C LYS A 338 -7.90 -7.16 10.44
N GLY A 339 -6.72 -6.95 11.04
CA GLY A 339 -6.56 -6.25 12.31
C GLY A 339 -6.97 -4.78 12.21
N LEU A 340 -6.57 -4.10 11.14
CA LEU A 340 -7.01 -2.73 10.85
C LEU A 340 -8.52 -2.64 10.66
N TYR A 341 -9.12 -3.60 9.95
CA TYR A 341 -10.58 -3.70 9.83
C TYR A 341 -11.26 -3.88 11.20
N ALA A 342 -10.72 -4.77 12.04
CA ALA A 342 -11.24 -5.03 13.38
C ALA A 342 -11.16 -3.79 14.28
N ILE A 343 -10.10 -2.98 14.16
CA ILE A 343 -10.00 -1.70 14.87
C ILE A 343 -11.05 -0.71 14.34
N LEU A 344 -11.07 -0.50 13.02
CA LEU A 344 -11.89 0.53 12.38
C LEU A 344 -13.39 0.31 12.54
N PHE A 345 -13.85 -0.94 12.62
CA PHE A 345 -15.27 -1.29 12.73
C PHE A 345 -15.63 -2.05 14.01
N GLY A 346 -14.66 -2.34 14.87
CA GLY A 346 -14.90 -2.93 16.20
C GLY A 346 -14.78 -1.92 17.34
N VAL A 347 -14.13 -0.77 17.13
CA VAL A 347 -13.98 0.27 18.15
C VAL A 347 -14.79 1.52 17.75
N PRO A 348 -15.94 1.82 18.40
CA PRO A 348 -16.83 2.90 17.99
C PRO A 348 -16.18 4.27 17.87
N GLU A 349 -15.33 4.64 18.85
CA GLU A 349 -14.60 5.92 18.84
C GLU A 349 -13.67 6.07 17.62
N VAL A 350 -13.04 4.97 17.18
CA VAL A 350 -12.16 4.96 16.01
C VAL A 350 -13.00 5.05 14.74
N ALA A 351 -14.10 4.31 14.66
CA ALA A 351 -15.02 4.33 13.51
C ALA A 351 -15.56 5.74 13.28
N GLU A 352 -16.14 6.35 14.32
CA GLU A 352 -16.72 7.69 14.26
C GLU A 352 -15.67 8.76 13.96
N GLY A 353 -14.52 8.67 14.63
CA GLY A 353 -13.39 9.58 14.41
C GLY A 353 -12.85 9.52 12.99
N ALA A 354 -12.65 8.31 12.45
CA ALA A 354 -12.17 8.11 11.08
C ALA A 354 -13.17 8.65 10.05
N VAL A 355 -14.48 8.41 10.24
CA VAL A 355 -15.53 8.96 9.37
C VAL A 355 -15.57 10.47 9.42
N ARG A 356 -15.46 11.06 10.61
CA ARG A 356 -15.42 12.52 10.80
C ARG A 356 -14.21 13.11 10.09
N PHE A 357 -13.02 12.54 10.33
CA PHE A 357 -11.78 12.96 9.70
C PHE A 357 -11.84 12.87 8.16
N ALA A 358 -12.34 11.74 7.62
CA ALA A 358 -12.51 11.56 6.19
C ALA A 358 -13.48 12.60 5.59
N ARG A 359 -14.50 13.03 6.32
CA ARG A 359 -15.44 14.08 5.87
C ARG A 359 -14.81 15.47 5.88
N SER A 360 -14.13 15.81 6.96
CA SER A 360 -13.64 17.17 7.24
C SER A 360 -12.33 17.51 6.54
N ILE A 361 -11.44 16.53 6.36
CA ILE A 361 -10.10 16.77 5.81
C ILE A 361 -9.99 16.14 4.44
N ARG A 362 -9.84 16.97 3.40
CA ARG A 362 -9.52 16.51 2.04
C ARG A 362 -8.14 15.87 2.02
N HIS A 363 -8.01 14.72 1.35
CA HIS A 363 -6.72 14.06 1.15
C HIS A 363 -5.86 14.80 0.13
N THR A 364 -4.65 15.16 0.49
CA THR A 364 -3.66 15.80 -0.40
C THR A 364 -2.42 14.94 -0.63
N GLY A 365 -2.28 13.86 0.14
CA GLY A 365 -1.03 13.13 0.27
C GLY A 365 -0.11 13.70 1.35
N SER A 366 -0.30 14.92 1.84
CA SER A 366 0.60 15.50 2.84
C SER A 366 0.33 14.99 4.26
N ARG A 367 1.37 14.96 5.10
CA ARG A 367 1.21 14.80 6.57
C ARG A 367 0.49 15.99 7.22
N ALA A 368 0.47 17.15 6.57
CA ALA A 368 -0.28 18.31 7.03
C ALA A 368 -1.79 18.06 7.08
N ASP A 369 -2.29 17.04 6.36
CA ASP A 369 -3.68 16.59 6.50
C ASP A 369 -3.98 16.10 7.94
N TYR A 370 -3.00 15.52 8.64
CA TYR A 370 -3.19 14.92 9.95
C TYR A 370 -2.67 15.78 11.10
N ALA A 371 -1.58 16.51 10.86
CA ALA A 371 -0.92 17.32 11.88
C ALA A 371 -0.45 18.66 11.29
N PRO A 372 -1.36 19.58 10.94
CA PRO A 372 -1.02 20.90 10.37
C PRO A 372 -0.24 21.81 11.33
N GLU A 373 -0.24 21.50 12.62
CA GLU A 373 0.60 22.12 13.64
C GLU A 373 2.07 21.70 13.53
N LEU A 374 2.34 20.50 12.99
CA LEU A 374 3.68 19.93 12.86
C LEU A 374 4.23 20.07 11.43
N PHE A 375 3.38 19.95 10.42
CA PHE A 375 3.77 19.92 9.01
C PHE A 375 3.20 21.10 8.21
N ALA A 376 3.94 21.52 7.19
CA ALA A 376 3.52 22.55 6.23
C ALA A 376 3.68 22.05 4.80
N SER A 377 2.71 22.38 3.94
CA SER A 377 2.69 22.02 2.52
C SER A 377 3.66 22.79 1.65
N ALA A 378 4.14 23.95 2.13
CA ALA A 378 5.09 24.81 1.46
C ALA A 378 6.25 25.14 2.40
N ARG A 379 7.45 25.32 1.84
CA ARG A 379 8.60 25.84 2.57
C ARG A 379 8.48 27.36 2.72
N ARG A 380 8.89 27.88 3.87
CA ARG A 380 9.08 29.34 4.05
C ARG A 380 10.46 29.77 3.59
N GLU A 381 11.46 28.94 3.85
CA GLU A 381 12.86 29.18 3.53
C GLU A 381 13.43 28.08 2.64
N ALA A 382 14.49 28.42 1.90
CA ALA A 382 15.24 27.44 1.12
C ALA A 382 15.84 26.36 2.04
N PRO A 383 15.94 25.09 1.59
CA PRO A 383 16.49 24.03 2.42
C PRO A 383 17.94 24.34 2.83
N SER A 384 18.19 24.48 4.13
CA SER A 384 19.55 24.55 4.66
C SER A 384 20.28 23.22 4.48
N ALA A 385 21.56 23.28 4.09
CA ALA A 385 22.46 22.14 4.05
C ALA A 385 22.62 21.48 5.42
N VAL A 386 22.64 22.28 6.49
CA VAL A 386 22.69 21.81 7.87
C VAL A 386 21.27 21.72 8.43
N TYR A 387 20.84 20.50 8.76
CA TYR A 387 19.61 20.25 9.48
C TYR A 387 19.80 20.51 10.98
N LYS A 388 18.86 21.27 11.56
CA LYS A 388 18.74 21.49 13.01
C LYS A 388 17.55 20.68 13.52
N GLN A 389 17.71 20.11 14.71
CA GLN A 389 16.63 19.39 15.37
C GLN A 389 15.43 20.31 15.60
N ARG A 390 14.23 19.83 15.28
CA ARG A 390 12.97 20.56 15.40
C ARG A 390 11.93 19.84 16.24
N LEU A 391 12.02 18.52 16.41
CA LEU A 391 11.11 17.81 17.31
C LEU A 391 11.59 17.88 18.75
N ALA A 392 10.62 18.08 19.65
CA ALA A 392 10.69 17.74 21.04
C ALA A 392 10.38 16.24 21.24
N GLY A 393 10.75 15.71 22.40
CA GLY A 393 10.58 14.27 22.69
C GLY A 393 9.13 13.81 22.87
N ASP A 394 8.16 14.70 22.85
CA ASP A 394 6.71 14.43 22.91
C ASP A 394 6.04 14.44 21.52
N GLY A 395 6.83 14.54 20.45
CA GLY A 395 6.36 14.62 19.07
C GLY A 395 5.87 16.01 18.66
N LEU A 396 6.05 17.03 19.50
CA LEU A 396 5.73 18.42 19.18
C LEU A 396 6.96 19.14 18.61
N LEU A 397 6.74 20.30 18.00
CA LEU A 397 7.85 21.19 17.61
C LEU A 397 8.49 21.83 18.84
N GLN A 398 9.80 22.04 18.77
CA GLN A 398 10.51 22.87 19.75
C GLN A 398 10.02 24.33 19.65
N PRO A 399 10.04 25.10 20.76
CA PRO A 399 9.70 26.52 20.72
C PRO A 399 10.49 27.27 19.65
N GLY A 400 9.79 27.99 18.76
CA GLY A 400 10.40 28.74 17.65
C GLY A 400 10.85 27.89 16.45
N ALA A 401 10.70 26.55 16.48
CA ALA A 401 11.01 25.72 15.33
C ALA A 401 9.96 25.86 14.22
N GLU A 402 10.42 25.93 12.97
CA GLU A 402 9.54 25.92 11.82
C GLU A 402 8.91 24.55 11.58
N ARG A 403 7.67 24.54 11.08
CA ARG A 403 6.98 23.32 10.66
C ARG A 403 7.78 22.54 9.61
N LEU A 404 7.67 21.21 9.69
CA LEU A 404 8.36 20.28 8.80
C LEU A 404 7.71 20.31 7.42
N TYR A 405 8.52 20.38 6.36
CA TYR A 405 8.00 20.35 5.01
C TYR A 405 7.39 18.98 4.67
N SER A 406 6.14 18.96 4.24
CA SER A 406 5.43 17.79 3.71
C SER A 406 4.55 18.23 2.54
N PRO A 407 5.03 18.12 1.29
CA PRO A 407 4.30 18.61 0.12
C PRO A 407 3.02 17.82 -0.15
N PRO A 408 2.04 18.40 -0.86
CA PRO A 408 0.98 17.62 -1.48
C PRO A 408 1.53 16.76 -2.64
N LEU A 409 0.80 15.70 -3.02
CA LEU A 409 1.27 14.73 -4.03
C LEU A 409 1.67 15.40 -5.35
N ALA A 410 0.85 16.29 -5.88
CA ALA A 410 1.09 16.96 -7.15
C ALA A 410 2.36 17.84 -7.17
N ALA A 411 2.81 18.31 -6.00
CA ALA A 411 4.07 19.06 -5.88
C ALA A 411 5.29 18.14 -5.65
N ALA A 412 5.06 16.92 -5.14
CA ALA A 412 6.11 15.95 -4.90
C ALA A 412 6.44 15.12 -6.15
N TRP A 413 5.41 14.70 -6.88
CA TRP A 413 5.53 13.76 -7.99
C TRP A 413 4.51 14.09 -9.09
N PRO A 414 4.89 14.03 -10.38
CA PRO A 414 3.91 14.08 -11.46
C PRO A 414 3.05 12.81 -11.47
N ASP A 415 1.90 12.88 -12.14
CA ASP A 415 1.10 11.70 -12.45
C ASP A 415 1.93 10.80 -13.38
N ILE A 416 2.13 9.53 -13.00
CA ILE A 416 2.87 8.55 -13.79
C ILE A 416 1.90 7.50 -14.32
N PRO A 417 1.89 7.21 -15.63
CA PRO A 417 1.14 6.09 -16.17
C PRO A 417 1.53 4.78 -15.49
N VAL A 418 0.54 4.04 -15.02
CA VAL A 418 0.76 2.72 -14.42
C VAL A 418 0.56 1.67 -15.50
N GLU A 419 1.56 0.81 -15.65
CA GLU A 419 1.49 -0.31 -16.59
C GLU A 419 0.26 -1.18 -16.29
N PRO A 420 -0.40 -1.76 -17.31
CA PRO A 420 -1.49 -2.69 -17.07
C PRO A 420 -1.08 -3.85 -16.14
N PRO A 421 -2.03 -4.40 -15.37
CA PRO A 421 -1.75 -5.60 -14.58
C PRO A 421 -1.40 -6.77 -15.50
N GLU A 422 -0.44 -7.57 -15.07
CA GLU A 422 -0.11 -8.84 -15.70
C GLU A 422 -1.36 -9.75 -15.70
N PRO A 423 -1.65 -10.47 -16.79
CA PRO A 423 -2.83 -11.31 -16.88
C PRO A 423 -2.75 -12.52 -15.93
N GLY A 424 -3.92 -13.02 -15.53
CA GLY A 424 -4.04 -14.27 -14.79
C GLY A 424 -4.72 -14.14 -13.43
N ASP A 425 -5.41 -15.22 -13.07
CA ASP A 425 -6.08 -15.37 -11.78
C ASP A 425 -5.14 -16.06 -10.78
N TRP A 426 -5.06 -15.51 -9.56
CA TRP A 426 -4.30 -16.09 -8.46
C TRP A 426 -5.05 -17.27 -7.80
N PHE A 427 -6.37 -17.33 -7.94
CA PHE A 427 -7.20 -18.35 -7.29
C PHE A 427 -6.83 -19.75 -7.78
N GLY A 428 -6.57 -20.65 -6.83
CA GLY A 428 -6.09 -22.02 -7.10
C GLY A 428 -4.57 -22.16 -7.24
N ARG A 429 -3.78 -21.08 -7.17
CA ARG A 429 -2.30 -21.13 -7.18
C ARG A 429 -1.66 -21.15 -5.80
N TYR A 430 -2.35 -20.62 -4.79
CA TYR A 430 -1.87 -20.52 -3.40
C TYR A 430 -2.65 -21.48 -2.49
N SER A 431 -2.26 -21.50 -1.21
CA SER A 431 -3.00 -22.19 -0.14
C SER A 431 -4.48 -21.81 -0.12
N ASP A 432 -5.32 -22.67 0.47
CA ASP A 432 -6.77 -22.46 0.51
C ASP A 432 -7.08 -21.06 1.12
N PRO A 433 -7.64 -20.11 0.34
CA PRO A 433 -7.91 -18.77 0.85
C PRO A 433 -8.92 -18.77 1.99
N ALA A 434 -9.63 -19.88 2.20
CA ALA A 434 -10.52 -20.05 3.33
C ALA A 434 -9.82 -20.09 4.69
N ASP A 435 -8.50 -20.32 4.73
CA ASP A 435 -7.71 -20.24 5.97
C ASP A 435 -7.69 -18.83 6.58
N TYR A 436 -7.91 -17.80 5.78
CA TYR A 436 -7.96 -16.41 6.24
C TYR A 436 -9.31 -15.99 6.85
N PHE A 437 -10.35 -16.82 6.70
CA PHE A 437 -11.71 -16.56 7.20
C PHE A 437 -11.94 -17.12 8.62
N ARG A 438 -10.89 -17.15 9.42
CA ARG A 438 -10.98 -17.39 10.88
C ARG A 438 -11.49 -16.14 11.58
N GLU A 439 -11.96 -16.31 12.82
CA GLU A 439 -12.48 -15.23 13.65
C GLU A 439 -11.54 -14.00 13.68
N LEU A 440 -12.15 -12.81 13.58
CA LEU A 440 -11.43 -11.55 13.71
C LEU A 440 -11.25 -11.23 15.18
N SER A 441 -10.02 -10.99 15.61
CA SER A 441 -9.71 -10.53 16.96
C SER A 441 -9.38 -9.04 16.94
N LEU A 442 -9.81 -8.32 17.97
CA LEU A 442 -9.36 -6.96 18.19
C LEU A 442 -7.90 -7.02 18.68
N PRO A 443 -6.96 -6.33 18.03
CA PRO A 443 -5.59 -6.30 18.50
C PRO A 443 -5.52 -5.75 19.93
N ALA A 444 -4.77 -6.43 20.80
CA ALA A 444 -4.59 -6.00 22.20
C ALA A 444 -3.98 -4.60 22.32
N ARG A 445 -3.27 -4.15 21.27
CA ARG A 445 -2.65 -2.82 21.18
C ARG A 445 -2.96 -2.23 19.82
N PHE A 446 -3.70 -1.13 19.84
CA PHE A 446 -4.01 -0.37 18.63
C PHE A 446 -3.83 1.14 18.81
N ARG A 447 -3.54 1.66 20.01
CA ARG A 447 -3.24 3.09 20.19
C ARG A 447 -1.83 3.37 19.70
N MET A 448 -1.74 4.32 18.78
CA MET A 448 -0.54 4.61 17.98
C MET A 448 -0.03 6.04 18.15
N THR A 449 -0.68 6.92 18.93
CA THR A 449 -0.29 8.34 19.05
C THR A 449 1.18 8.49 19.46
N GLU A 450 1.60 7.85 20.56
CA GLU A 450 2.97 7.92 21.07
C GLU A 450 3.95 7.09 20.23
N GLU A 451 3.51 5.96 19.69
CA GLU A 451 4.33 5.14 18.77
C GLU A 451 4.64 5.90 17.48
N HIS A 452 3.68 6.67 16.97
CA HIS A 452 3.84 7.50 15.78
C HIS A 452 4.79 8.67 16.05
N ALA A 453 4.61 9.37 17.17
CA ALA A 453 5.52 10.43 17.61
C ALA A 453 6.96 9.92 17.80
N PHE A 454 7.11 8.75 18.44
CA PHE A 454 8.40 8.09 18.59
C PHE A 454 9.04 7.76 17.24
N GLY A 455 8.22 7.40 16.26
CA GLY A 455 8.70 7.15 14.92
C GLY A 455 9.25 8.40 14.23
N LEU A 456 8.51 9.52 14.27
CA LEU A 456 9.01 10.79 13.73
C LEU A 456 10.34 11.20 14.38
N ALA A 457 10.48 11.03 15.70
CA ALA A 457 11.73 11.28 16.42
C ALA A 457 12.90 10.38 15.96
N LYS A 458 12.62 9.11 15.62
CA LYS A 458 13.63 8.20 15.05
C LYS A 458 14.11 8.64 13.66
N ILE A 459 13.21 9.10 12.78
CA ILE A 459 13.60 9.60 11.45
C ILE A 459 14.50 10.82 11.60
N GLU A 460 14.08 11.79 12.42
CA GLU A 460 14.88 12.99 12.66
C GLU A 460 16.25 12.67 13.24
N PHE A 461 16.32 11.71 14.17
CA PHE A 461 17.59 11.22 14.68
C PHE A 461 18.47 10.62 13.59
N ALA A 462 17.91 9.83 12.67
CA ALA A 462 18.64 9.28 11.55
C ALA A 462 19.22 10.39 10.65
N VAL A 463 18.46 11.46 10.40
CA VAL A 463 18.95 12.64 9.64
C VAL A 463 20.14 13.28 10.35
N LEU A 464 20.03 13.53 11.65
CA LEU A 464 21.10 14.13 12.45
C LEU A 464 22.35 13.23 12.51
N ALA A 465 22.17 11.91 12.56
CA ALA A 465 23.26 10.95 12.55
C ALA A 465 23.96 10.89 11.17
N ALA A 466 23.18 10.82 10.08
CA ALA A 466 23.71 10.82 8.71
C ALA A 466 24.54 12.08 8.42
N GLN A 467 24.04 13.24 8.87
CA GLN A 467 24.75 14.51 8.76
C GLN A 467 26.09 14.49 9.51
N LYS A 468 26.12 13.99 10.76
CA LYS A 468 27.37 13.88 11.54
C LYS A 468 28.39 12.92 10.92
N LEU A 469 27.93 11.92 10.19
CA LEU A 469 28.76 10.92 9.53
C LEU A 469 29.20 11.35 8.11
N GLY A 470 28.72 12.50 7.60
CA GLY A 470 28.95 12.90 6.21
C GLY A 470 28.28 11.97 5.19
N ALA A 471 27.26 11.22 5.61
CA ALA A 471 26.52 10.25 4.79
C ALA A 471 25.25 10.83 4.16
N SER A 472 24.97 12.12 4.37
CA SER A 472 23.86 12.80 3.71
C SER A 472 24.12 12.96 2.21
N PRO A 473 23.10 12.80 1.35
CA PRO A 473 23.21 13.10 -0.08
C PRO A 473 23.69 14.54 -0.32
N LYS A 474 24.39 14.76 -1.45
CA LYS A 474 24.87 16.09 -1.83
C LYS A 474 23.69 17.06 -2.04
N PRO A 475 23.88 18.38 -1.84
CA PRO A 475 22.83 19.38 -2.04
C PRO A 475 22.09 19.28 -3.38
N ASP A 476 22.81 19.01 -4.47
CA ASP A 476 22.25 18.88 -5.82
C ASP A 476 21.31 17.66 -5.96
N GLU A 477 21.50 16.63 -5.14
CA GLU A 477 20.62 15.46 -5.07
C GLU A 477 19.41 15.68 -4.15
N MET A 478 19.44 16.71 -3.30
CA MET A 478 18.35 17.07 -2.39
C MET A 478 17.31 17.99 -3.05
N SER A 479 17.71 18.82 -4.02
CA SER A 479 16.88 19.87 -4.64
C SER A 479 16.26 19.50 -5.99
N ALA A 480 16.56 18.33 -6.57
CA ALA A 480 16.04 17.91 -7.87
C ALA A 480 14.51 17.66 -7.84
N GLY A 481 13.76 18.75 -7.89
CA GLY A 481 12.31 18.82 -7.86
C GLY A 481 11.88 20.24 -8.19
N SER A 482 12.37 20.81 -9.30
CA SER A 482 11.71 21.92 -10.01
C SER A 482 12.28 22.24 -11.39
N ASP A 483 13.52 21.92 -11.73
CA ASP A 483 14.12 22.42 -12.98
C ASP A 483 14.51 21.32 -13.97
N GLY A 484 13.87 21.36 -15.15
CA GLY A 484 14.50 21.02 -16.43
C GLY A 484 14.36 19.59 -16.95
N GLU A 485 13.27 19.31 -17.68
CA GLU A 485 13.32 18.42 -18.85
C GLU A 485 12.19 18.81 -19.83
N GLU A 486 12.26 20.05 -20.33
CA GLU A 486 11.86 20.32 -21.71
C GLU A 486 13.09 20.02 -22.58
N ARG A 487 13.03 18.92 -23.32
CA ARG A 487 13.63 18.75 -24.66
C ARG A 487 13.11 17.50 -25.33
#